data_AF-A0A7C4VK25-F1
#
_entry.id   AF-A0A7C4VK25-F1
#
_cell.length_a   1.000
_cell.length_b   1.000
_cell.length_c   1.000
_cell.angle_alpha   90.00
_cell.angle_beta   90.00
_cell.angle_gamma   90.00
#
_symmetry.space_group_name_H-M   'P 1'
#
loop_
_entity.id
_entity.type
_entity.pdbx_description
1 polymer ?
#
loop_
_entity_poly.entity_id
_entity_poly.type
_entity_poly.pdbx_seq_one_letter_code
_entity_poly.pdbx_strand_id
1 'polypeptide(L)'
;MFQGGEGPDPMAEDPERLRARLERLFEAPPTRERDGEVALVFLALAAQTGGAERERAFLAGYSYARTSRHPEARERAERLREELAAWRR
;
A
#
# COMPACT_ATOMS: atom_id res chain seq x y z
N MET A 1 -19.87 4.99 7.37
CA MET A 1 -19.17 3.94 8.14
C MET A 1 -18.18 3.31 7.18
N PHE A 2 -16.87 3.44 7.44
CA PHE A 2 -15.87 2.65 6.71
C PHE A 2 -16.01 1.23 7.24
N GLN A 3 -16.58 0.32 6.45
CA GLN A 3 -16.39 -1.10 6.72
C GLN A 3 -14.94 -1.38 6.34
N GLY A 4 -14.10 -1.61 7.35
CA GLY A 4 -12.72 -2.05 7.14
C GLY A 4 -12.73 -3.30 6.27
N GLY A 5 -11.79 -3.35 5.32
CA GLY A 5 -11.79 -4.30 4.23
C GLY A 5 -12.03 -5.74 4.66
N GLU A 6 -13.12 -6.34 4.17
CA GLU A 6 -13.34 -7.80 4.16
C GLU A 6 -12.47 -8.50 3.08
N GLY A 7 -11.36 -7.89 2.70
CA GLY A 7 -10.39 -8.46 1.79
C GLY A 7 -9.27 -9.16 2.55
N PRO A 8 -8.57 -10.12 1.93
CA PRO A 8 -7.37 -10.71 2.53
C PRO A 8 -6.35 -9.61 2.89
N ASP A 9 -5.72 -9.73 4.05
CA ASP A 9 -4.64 -8.83 4.49
C ASP A 9 -3.53 -8.88 3.43
N PRO A 10 -3.24 -7.76 2.74
CA PRO A 10 -2.23 -7.74 1.69
C PRO A 10 -0.83 -8.08 2.22
N MET A 11 -0.59 -8.05 3.54
CA MET A 11 0.68 -8.52 4.09
C MET A 11 0.86 -10.04 4.12
N ALA A 12 -0.21 -10.80 3.99
CA ALA A 12 -0.16 -12.25 3.88
C ALA A 12 -0.04 -12.73 2.42
N GLU A 13 -0.15 -11.81 1.44
CA GLU A 13 -0.05 -12.12 0.01
C GLU A 13 1.40 -12.03 -0.47
N ASP A 14 1.79 -12.94 -1.38
CA ASP A 14 3.08 -12.87 -2.04
C ASP A 14 3.18 -11.68 -3.01
N PRO A 15 4.40 -11.18 -3.31
CA PRO A 15 4.59 -10.03 -4.19
C PRO A 15 3.99 -10.15 -5.60
N GLU A 16 3.87 -11.35 -6.16
CA GLU A 16 3.29 -11.54 -7.50
C GLU A 16 1.77 -11.33 -7.47
N ARG A 17 1.10 -11.89 -6.46
CA ARG A 17 -0.33 -11.65 -6.22
C ARG A 17 -0.65 -10.19 -5.95
N LEU A 18 0.22 -9.50 -5.20
CA LEU A 18 0.06 -8.06 -4.95
C LEU A 18 0.11 -7.25 -6.25
N ARG A 19 1.01 -7.58 -7.19
CA ARG A 19 1.07 -6.92 -8.50
C ARG A 19 -0.20 -7.17 -9.31
N ALA A 20 -0.66 -8.42 -9.38
CA ALA A 20 -1.91 -8.77 -10.06
C ALA A 20 -3.16 -8.12 -9.40
N ARG A 21 -3.12 -7.89 -8.08
CA ARG A 21 -4.17 -7.13 -7.36
C ARG A 21 -4.13 -5.64 -7.74
N LEU A 22 -2.95 -5.02 -7.83
CA LEU A 22 -2.82 -3.64 -8.29
C LEU A 22 -3.36 -3.45 -9.70
N GLU A 23 -3.05 -4.36 -10.62
CA GLU A 23 -3.57 -4.32 -11.99
C GLU A 23 -5.10 -4.27 -12.01
N ARG A 24 -5.76 -5.18 -11.29
CA ARG A 24 -7.23 -5.21 -11.16
C ARG A 24 -7.80 -3.96 -10.51
N LEU A 25 -7.14 -3.41 -9.48
CA LEU A 25 -7.59 -2.18 -8.82
C LEU A 25 -7.48 -0.95 -9.73
N PHE A 26 -6.52 -0.94 -10.65
CA PHE A 26 -6.36 0.14 -11.62
C PHE A 26 -7.37 0.09 -12.77
N GLU A 27 -7.98 -1.06 -13.04
CA GLU A 27 -9.11 -1.16 -13.97
C GLU A 27 -10.40 -0.56 -13.38
N ALA A 28 -10.51 -0.48 -12.06
CA ALA A 28 -11.66 0.11 -11.39
C ALA A 28 -11.63 1.65 -11.38
N PRO A 29 -12.79 2.33 -11.45
CA PRO A 29 -12.88 3.78 -11.32
C PRO A 29 -12.20 4.28 -10.04
N PRO A 30 -11.56 5.47 -10.06
CA PRO A 30 -10.94 6.02 -8.86
C PRO A 30 -12.00 6.38 -7.82
N THR A 31 -11.91 5.77 -6.65
CA THR A 31 -12.73 6.06 -5.47
C THR A 31 -11.84 6.11 -4.24
N ARG A 32 -12.29 6.76 -3.16
CA ARG A 32 -11.50 6.80 -1.91
C ARG A 32 -11.26 5.41 -1.32
N GLU A 33 -12.21 4.50 -1.49
CA GLU A 33 -12.11 3.12 -1.04
C GLU A 33 -11.06 2.36 -1.85
N ARG A 34 -11.18 2.39 -3.19
CA ARG A 34 -10.21 1.80 -4.10
C ARG A 34 -8.80 2.36 -3.85
N ASP A 35 -8.68 3.66 -3.66
CA ASP A 35 -7.39 4.31 -3.40
C ASP A 35 -6.81 3.91 -2.04
N GLY A 36 -7.66 3.65 -1.03
CA GLY A 36 -7.25 3.10 0.25
C GLY A 36 -6.68 1.69 0.10
N GLU A 37 -7.33 0.85 -0.71
CA GLU A 37 -6.85 -0.50 -1.03
C GLU A 37 -5.54 -0.47 -1.81
N VAL A 38 -5.44 0.37 -2.85
CA VAL A 38 -4.20 0.58 -3.61
C VAL A 38 -3.07 1.01 -2.68
N ALA A 39 -3.34 1.89 -1.70
CA ALA A 39 -2.34 2.27 -0.70
C ALA A 39 -1.85 1.06 0.10
N LEU A 40 -2.76 0.24 0.64
CA LEU A 40 -2.42 -0.93 1.44
C LEU A 40 -1.60 -1.95 0.64
N VAL A 41 -1.97 -2.20 -0.62
CA VAL A 41 -1.28 -3.16 -1.50
C VAL A 41 0.13 -2.67 -1.87
N PHE A 42 0.30 -1.38 -2.20
CA PHE A 42 1.64 -0.83 -2.44
C PHE A 42 2.54 -0.85 -1.21
N LEU A 43 1.99 -0.52 -0.03
CA LEU A 43 2.75 -0.57 1.22
C LEU A 43 3.15 -2.00 1.57
N ALA A 44 2.27 -2.97 1.31
CA ALA A 44 2.58 -4.38 1.46
C ALA A 44 3.70 -4.83 0.51
N LEU A 45 3.64 -4.41 -0.76
CA LEU A 45 4.68 -4.69 -1.74
C LEU A 45 6.02 -4.07 -1.34
N ALA A 46 6.00 -2.84 -0.81
CA ALA A 46 7.20 -2.15 -0.33
C ALA A 46 7.85 -2.85 0.87
N ALA A 47 7.06 -3.42 1.78
CA ALA A 47 7.59 -4.14 2.93
C ALA A 47 8.21 -5.51 2.56
N GLN A 48 7.77 -6.12 1.46
CA GLN A 48 8.22 -7.45 1.02
C GLN A 48 9.30 -7.43 -0.07
N THR A 49 9.58 -6.28 -0.67
CA THR A 49 10.55 -6.14 -1.77
C THR A 49 11.81 -5.39 -1.32
N GLY A 50 12.83 -5.38 -2.18
CA GLY A 50 14.10 -4.68 -1.95
C GLY A 50 14.44 -3.65 -3.02
N GLY A 51 15.48 -2.87 -2.77
CA GLY A 51 16.08 -1.96 -3.75
C GLY A 51 15.11 -0.92 -4.33
N ALA A 52 15.20 -0.69 -5.64
CA ALA A 52 14.42 0.33 -6.33
C ALA A 52 12.90 0.02 -6.38
N GLU A 53 12.51 -1.25 -6.30
CA GLU A 53 11.08 -1.62 -6.25
C GLU A 53 10.46 -1.18 -4.91
N ARG A 54 11.15 -1.44 -3.80
CA ARG A 54 10.72 -1.01 -2.47
C ARG A 54 10.47 0.49 -2.41
N GLU A 55 11.40 1.30 -2.93
CA GLU A 55 11.26 2.75 -2.93
C GLU A 55 10.07 3.23 -3.78
N ARG A 56 9.92 2.72 -5.01
CA ARG A 56 8.80 3.09 -5.88
C ARG A 56 7.45 2.69 -5.28
N ALA A 57 7.36 1.47 -4.74
CA ALA A 57 6.14 0.99 -4.09
C ALA A 57 5.81 1.82 -2.86
N PHE A 58 6.80 2.15 -2.03
CA PHE A 58 6.60 3.01 -0.85
C PHE A 58 6.07 4.39 -1.24
N LEU A 59 6.70 5.06 -2.22
CA LEU A 59 6.28 6.40 -2.64
C LEU A 59 4.84 6.41 -3.20
N ALA A 60 4.47 5.39 -3.97
CA ALA A 60 3.11 5.23 -4.47
C ALA A 60 2.12 4.99 -3.31
N GLY A 61 2.40 4.02 -2.44
CA GLY A 61 1.56 3.68 -1.29
C GLY A 61 1.37 4.85 -0.32
N TYR A 62 2.45 5.57 -0.02
CA TYR A 62 2.42 6.78 0.83
C TYR A 62 1.53 7.88 0.22
N SER A 63 1.62 8.07 -1.10
CA SER A 63 0.82 9.07 -1.82
C SER A 63 -0.68 8.74 -1.75
N TYR A 64 -1.06 7.49 -2.02
CA TYR A 64 -2.45 7.03 -1.92
C TYR A 64 -2.98 7.03 -0.47
N ALA A 65 -2.16 6.70 0.53
CA ALA A 65 -2.55 6.77 1.94
C ALA A 65 -2.90 8.21 2.37
N ARG A 66 -2.21 9.21 1.82
CA ARG A 66 -2.49 10.62 2.11
C ARG A 66 -3.83 11.08 1.53
N THR A 67 -4.16 10.67 0.31
CA THR A 67 -5.33 11.15 -0.45
C THR A 67 -6.61 10.36 -0.13
N SER A 68 -6.53 9.04 0.05
CA SER A 68 -7.68 8.17 0.38
C SER A 68 -8.31 8.46 1.74
N ARG A 69 -7.51 8.98 2.68
CA ARG A 69 -7.86 9.15 4.11
C ARG A 69 -8.20 7.82 4.81
N HIS A 70 -7.72 6.69 4.29
CA HIS A 70 -7.88 5.39 4.95
C HIS A 70 -7.01 5.32 6.22
N PRO A 71 -7.57 5.16 7.43
CA PRO A 71 -6.81 5.24 8.68
C PRO A 71 -5.67 4.22 8.76
N GLU A 72 -5.95 2.96 8.40
CA GLU A 72 -4.95 1.88 8.43
C GLU A 72 -3.80 2.12 7.45
N ALA A 73 -4.10 2.62 6.24
CA ALA A 73 -3.09 2.89 5.23
C ALA A 73 -2.15 3.99 5.70
N ARG A 74 -2.67 5.01 6.39
CA ARG A 74 -1.86 6.08 6.98
C ARG A 74 -0.95 5.55 8.08
N GLU A 75 -1.47 4.77 9.01
CA GLU A 75 -0.67 4.20 10.09
C GLU A 75 0.45 3.30 9.55
N ARG A 76 0.13 2.44 8.57
CA ARG A 76 1.12 1.57 7.92
C ARG A 76 2.16 2.38 7.13
N ALA A 77 1.75 3.43 6.43
CA ALA A 77 2.65 4.30 5.68
C ALA A 77 3.64 5.04 6.59
N GLU A 78 3.19 5.54 7.74
CA GLU A 78 4.05 6.24 8.69
C GLU A 78 5.07 5.29 9.35
N ARG A 79 4.63 4.09 9.77
CA ARG A 79 5.55 3.05 10.29
C ARG A 79 6.63 2.67 9.28
N LEU A 80 6.23 2.40 8.03
CA LEU A 80 7.17 2.01 6.98
C LEU A 80 8.12 3.16 6.60
N ARG A 81 7.68 4.42 6.71
CA ARG A 81 8.54 5.59 6.54
C ARG A 81 9.65 5.63 7.58
N GLU A 82 9.33 5.34 8.83
CA GLU A 82 10.31 5.31 9.93
C GLU A 82 11.35 4.21 9.71
N GLU A 83 10.91 3.02 9.30
CA GLU A 83 11.81 1.90 8.96
C GLU A 83 12.74 2.24 7.78
N LEU A 84 12.21 2.85 6.72
CA LEU A 84 12.99 3.26 5.55
C LEU A 84 13.97 4.40 5.87
N ALA A 85 13.57 5.34 6.73
CA ALA A 85 14.43 6.41 7.20
C ALA A 85 15.55 5.90 8.12
N ALA A 86 15.31 4.81 8.85
CA ALA A 86 16.35 4.11 9.61
C ALA A 86 17.32 3.36 8.68
N TRP A 87 16.84 2.82 7.56
CA TRP A 87 17.66 2.07 6.60
C TRP A 87 18.59 2.94 5.74
N ARG A 88 18.32 4.24 5.62
CA ARG A 88 19.15 5.21 4.89
C ARG A 88 20.27 5.85 5.74
N ARG A 89 20.38 5.52 7.03
CA ARG A 89 21.46 5.97 7.92
C ARG A 89 22.53 4.89 8.06
#